data_AF-A0A2E5G1D0-F1
#
_entry.id   AF-A0A2E5G1D0-F1
#
_cell.length_a   1.000
_cell.length_b   1.000
_cell.length_c   1.000
_cell.angle_alpha   90.00
_cell.angle_beta   90.00
_cell.angle_gamma   90.00
#
_symmetry.space_group_name_H-M   'P 1'
#
loop_
_entity.id
_entity.type
_entity.pdbx_description
1 polymer ?
#
loop_
_entity_poly.entity_id
_entity_poly.type
_entity_poly.pdbx_seq_one_letter_code
_entity_poly.pdbx_strand_id
1 'polypeptide(L)'
;MIQQKDLARFKRFAKSSGIGQAVNLTKGQAIKADVAAMMASFSACMDDDADYVAGGVQSLTNAITSLSGELTDAHGKLDAWNGYIALAMKPEELNTVAMGVEIYRLLESIPNDTPAPSLQPILSKSELIALENSVKPVKAKESPIVSLMGQINGILAKPSDSGGSDSGGGSSKPNLPQHLKNQAATLASELQPLIGTMATPAGVIGTMTTSAHAERVTAHTYFKKAVDFTIGENQLNNPAIMDAVKEVYPLD
;
A
#
# COMPACT_ATOMS: atom_id res chain seq x y z
N MET A 1 -20.51 -17.98 30.55
CA MET A 1 -21.88 -17.42 30.50
C MET A 1 -21.78 -15.95 30.11
N ILE A 2 -22.31 -15.56 28.95
CA ILE A 2 -22.31 -14.16 28.49
C ILE A 2 -23.35 -13.41 29.33
N GLN A 3 -22.96 -12.32 30.01
CA GLN A 3 -23.88 -11.57 30.84
C GLN A 3 -24.86 -10.78 29.97
N GLN A 4 -26.11 -10.62 30.42
CA GLN A 4 -27.19 -9.94 29.67
C GLN A 4 -26.79 -8.51 29.22
N LYS A 5 -25.92 -7.85 29.99
CA LYS A 5 -25.32 -6.54 29.68
C LYS A 5 -24.38 -6.57 28.47
N ASP A 6 -23.65 -7.68 28.29
CA ASP A 6 -22.70 -7.86 27.18
C ASP A 6 -23.47 -8.13 25.88
N LEU A 7 -24.56 -8.91 25.98
CA LEU A 7 -25.50 -9.11 24.88
C LEU A 7 -26.16 -7.80 24.43
N ALA A 8 -26.55 -6.94 25.38
CA ALA A 8 -27.12 -5.62 25.07
C ALA A 8 -26.10 -4.67 24.44
N ARG A 9 -24.84 -4.70 24.89
CA ARG A 9 -23.73 -3.95 24.26
C ARG A 9 -23.44 -4.46 22.85
N PHE A 10 -23.39 -5.76 22.64
CA PHE A 10 -23.19 -6.37 21.32
C PHE A 10 -24.32 -6.04 20.35
N LYS A 11 -25.59 -6.11 20.79
CA LYS A 11 -26.74 -5.72 19.97
C LYS A 11 -26.73 -4.23 19.61
N ARG A 12 -26.28 -3.35 20.51
CA ARG A 12 -26.08 -1.92 20.19
C ARG A 12 -24.95 -1.73 19.18
N PHE A 13 -23.81 -2.37 19.43
CA PHE A 13 -22.65 -2.37 18.53
C PHE A 13 -23.04 -2.82 17.12
N ALA A 14 -23.72 -3.96 16.98
CA ALA A 14 -24.22 -4.46 15.70
C ALA A 14 -25.26 -3.52 15.06
N LYS A 15 -26.18 -2.93 15.84
CA LYS A 15 -27.13 -1.91 15.34
C LYS A 15 -26.47 -0.62 14.89
N SER A 16 -25.31 -0.27 15.42
CA SER A 16 -24.47 0.85 14.95
C SER A 16 -23.51 0.45 13.81
N SER A 17 -23.80 -0.64 13.09
CA SER A 17 -22.97 -1.21 12.01
C SER A 17 -21.66 -1.87 12.46
N GLY A 18 -21.52 -2.21 13.75
CA GLY A 18 -20.31 -2.81 14.30
C GLY A 18 -19.10 -1.88 14.25
N ILE A 19 -17.90 -2.44 14.04
CA ILE A 19 -16.74 -1.66 13.60
C ILE A 19 -17.03 -1.30 12.14
N GLY A 20 -17.77 -0.21 11.91
CA GLY A 20 -18.23 0.20 10.58
C GLY A 20 -17.09 0.39 9.56
N GLN A 21 -15.89 0.74 10.04
CA GLN A 21 -14.62 0.65 9.32
C GLN A 21 -13.48 0.31 10.29
N ALA A 22 -12.57 -0.60 9.91
CA ALA A 22 -11.37 -0.83 10.69
C ALA A 22 -10.52 0.45 10.68
N VAL A 23 -10.14 0.95 11.86
CA VAL A 23 -9.33 2.17 12.01
C VAL A 23 -8.05 2.13 11.14
N ASN A 24 -7.48 0.94 11.01
CA ASN A 24 -6.28 0.70 10.20
C ASN A 24 -6.54 0.79 8.69
N LEU A 25 -7.76 0.48 8.23
CA LEU A 25 -8.17 0.70 6.85
C LEU A 25 -8.26 2.20 6.55
N THR A 26 -8.94 2.97 7.41
CA THR A 26 -9.07 4.43 7.23
C THR A 26 -7.69 5.10 7.24
N LYS A 27 -6.81 4.69 8.16
CA LYS A 27 -5.45 5.22 8.23
C LYS A 27 -4.61 4.83 7.00
N GLY A 28 -4.66 3.58 6.57
CA GLY A 28 -3.96 3.13 5.36
C GLY A 28 -4.46 3.84 4.09
N GLN A 29 -5.76 4.11 3.99
CA GLN A 29 -6.34 4.88 2.88
C GLN A 29 -5.88 6.34 2.89
N ALA A 30 -5.82 6.98 4.05
CA ALA A 30 -5.34 8.35 4.17
C ALA A 30 -3.87 8.49 3.75
N ILE A 31 -3.00 7.59 4.23
CA ILE A 31 -1.58 7.60 3.83
C ILE A 31 -1.47 7.34 2.32
N LYS A 32 -2.25 6.39 1.77
CA LYS A 32 -2.25 6.08 0.34
C LYS A 32 -2.63 7.30 -0.50
N ALA A 33 -3.66 8.05 -0.08
CA ALA A 33 -4.10 9.26 -0.77
C ALA A 33 -3.01 10.35 -0.76
N ASP A 34 -2.36 10.57 0.38
CA ASP A 34 -1.23 11.49 0.49
C ASP A 34 -0.07 11.10 -0.43
N VAL A 35 0.28 9.82 -0.45
CA VAL A 35 1.32 9.26 -1.32
C VAL A 35 0.94 9.45 -2.80
N ALA A 36 -0.29 9.14 -3.19
CA ALA A 36 -0.77 9.30 -4.56
C ALA A 36 -0.73 10.76 -5.03
N ALA A 37 -1.10 11.71 -4.16
CA ALA A 37 -1.03 13.13 -4.46
C ALA A 37 0.42 13.57 -4.75
N MET A 38 1.36 13.18 -3.88
CA MET A 38 2.78 13.50 -4.11
C MET A 38 3.34 12.85 -5.36
N MET A 39 2.98 11.60 -5.66
CA MET A 39 3.37 10.93 -6.91
C MET A 39 2.92 11.73 -8.14
N ALA A 40 1.67 12.18 -8.14
CA ALA A 40 1.12 12.98 -9.23
C ALA A 40 1.87 14.32 -9.35
N SER A 41 2.11 15.01 -8.22
CA SER A 41 2.85 16.27 -8.19
C SER A 41 4.29 16.12 -8.70
N PHE A 42 5.02 15.09 -8.28
CA PHE A 42 6.40 14.85 -8.70
C PHE A 42 6.50 14.45 -10.16
N SER A 43 5.57 13.61 -10.64
CA SER A 43 5.50 13.26 -12.06
C SER A 43 5.16 14.48 -12.92
N ALA A 44 4.25 15.35 -12.48
CA ALA A 44 3.82 16.51 -13.26
C ALA A 44 4.83 17.66 -13.25
N CYS A 45 5.72 17.74 -12.25
CA CYS A 45 6.73 18.80 -12.19
C CYS A 45 8.02 18.49 -12.96
N MET A 46 8.17 17.26 -13.45
CA MET A 46 9.26 16.85 -14.34
C MET A 46 8.81 17.01 -15.80
N ASP A 47 9.66 17.61 -16.61
CA ASP A 47 9.45 17.81 -18.04
C ASP A 47 10.41 16.89 -18.81
N ASP A 48 9.85 15.95 -19.57
CA ASP A 48 10.60 14.94 -20.32
C ASP A 48 11.49 15.55 -21.40
N ASP A 49 11.15 16.75 -21.90
CA ASP A 49 11.87 17.44 -22.96
C ASP A 49 12.98 18.38 -22.41
N ALA A 50 13.06 18.56 -21.08
CA ALA A 50 14.01 19.47 -20.44
C ALA A 50 15.40 18.84 -20.22
N ASP A 51 16.45 19.50 -20.69
CA ASP A 51 17.84 19.10 -20.42
C ASP A 51 18.34 19.60 -19.06
N TYR A 52 17.97 18.88 -18.00
CA TYR A 52 18.36 19.21 -16.61
C TYR A 52 19.86 19.07 -16.33
N VAL A 53 20.60 18.33 -17.17
CA VAL A 53 22.06 18.20 -17.07
C VAL A 53 22.71 19.49 -17.55
N ALA A 54 22.33 19.97 -18.74
CA ALA A 54 22.79 21.26 -19.23
C ALA A 54 22.32 22.42 -18.33
N GLY A 55 21.14 22.29 -17.73
CA GLY A 55 20.64 23.20 -16.70
C GLY A 55 21.46 23.19 -15.40
N GLY A 56 22.28 22.17 -15.14
CA GLY A 56 23.06 22.05 -13.91
C GLY A 56 22.21 21.79 -12.66
N VAL A 57 21.04 21.16 -12.83
CA VAL A 57 20.07 20.87 -11.75
C VAL A 57 19.74 19.37 -11.63
N GLN A 58 20.52 18.51 -12.30
CA GLN A 58 20.32 17.06 -12.33
C GLN A 58 20.24 16.41 -10.93
N SER A 59 20.99 16.91 -9.96
CA SER A 59 20.93 16.35 -8.59
C SER A 59 19.54 16.47 -7.97
N LEU A 60 18.82 17.56 -8.24
CA LEU A 60 17.44 17.74 -7.76
C LEU A 60 16.51 16.74 -8.45
N THR A 61 16.60 16.60 -9.77
CA THR A 61 15.74 15.69 -10.53
C THR A 61 15.98 14.23 -10.15
N ASN A 62 17.24 13.83 -9.92
CA ASN A 62 17.57 12.49 -9.44
C ASN A 62 16.95 12.21 -8.05
N ALA A 63 16.95 13.20 -7.15
CA ALA A 63 16.32 13.07 -5.84
C ALA A 63 14.79 12.94 -5.96
N ILE A 64 14.15 13.74 -6.81
CA ILE A 64 12.70 13.67 -7.08
C ILE A 64 12.34 12.29 -7.65
N THR A 65 13.08 11.79 -8.64
CA THR A 65 12.86 10.46 -9.23
C THR A 65 13.03 9.35 -8.20
N SER A 66 14.05 9.42 -7.34
CA SER A 66 14.27 8.41 -6.29
C SER A 66 13.11 8.38 -5.29
N LEU A 67 12.69 9.55 -4.80
CA LEU A 67 11.54 9.66 -3.89
C LEU A 67 10.24 9.20 -4.57
N SER A 68 10.05 9.51 -5.85
CA SER A 68 8.89 9.05 -6.63
C SER A 68 8.83 7.52 -6.74
N GLY A 69 9.98 6.88 -6.89
CA GLY A 69 10.08 5.41 -6.88
C GLY A 69 9.63 4.80 -5.55
N GLU A 70 10.09 5.38 -4.43
CA GLU A 70 9.67 4.93 -3.10
C GLU A 70 8.20 5.20 -2.81
N LEU A 71 7.67 6.36 -3.24
CA LEU A 71 6.25 6.67 -3.14
C LEU A 71 5.42 5.65 -3.94
N THR A 72 5.87 5.26 -5.12
CA THR A 72 5.22 4.24 -5.96
C THR A 72 5.17 2.89 -5.25
N ASP A 73 6.29 2.43 -4.68
CA ASP A 73 6.33 1.18 -3.92
C ASP A 73 5.41 1.25 -2.69
N ALA A 74 5.51 2.30 -1.89
CA ALA A 74 4.66 2.53 -0.72
C ALA A 74 3.17 2.54 -1.09
N HIS A 75 2.80 3.20 -2.19
CA HIS A 75 1.44 3.20 -2.72
C HIS A 75 0.96 1.78 -3.04
N GLY A 76 1.78 0.98 -3.73
CA GLY A 76 1.46 -0.41 -4.07
C GLY A 76 1.27 -1.29 -2.83
N LYS A 77 2.13 -1.14 -1.81
CA LYS A 77 1.99 -1.88 -0.54
C LYS A 77 0.74 -1.47 0.23
N LEU A 78 0.44 -0.18 0.29
CA LEU A 78 -0.78 0.34 0.92
C LEU A 78 -2.04 -0.10 0.19
N ASP A 79 -2.01 -0.20 -1.15
CA ASP A 79 -3.13 -0.72 -1.93
C ASP A 79 -3.44 -2.17 -1.57
N ALA A 80 -2.43 -3.04 -1.61
CA ALA A 80 -2.57 -4.44 -1.22
C ALA A 80 -3.04 -4.59 0.23
N TRP A 81 -2.48 -3.80 1.15
CA TRP A 81 -2.87 -3.78 2.55
C TRP A 81 -4.34 -3.40 2.76
N ASN A 82 -4.77 -2.28 2.15
CA ASN A 82 -6.14 -1.80 2.23
C ASN A 82 -7.11 -2.82 1.61
N GLY A 83 -6.74 -3.44 0.49
CA GLY A 83 -7.50 -4.52 -0.14
C GLY A 83 -7.67 -5.73 0.77
N TYR A 84 -6.60 -6.16 1.45
CA TYR A 84 -6.66 -7.25 2.41
C TYR A 84 -7.62 -6.93 3.57
N ILE A 85 -7.49 -5.76 4.20
CA ILE A 85 -8.36 -5.39 5.34
C ILE A 85 -9.82 -5.29 4.89
N ALA A 86 -10.10 -4.66 3.74
CA ALA A 86 -11.45 -4.54 3.21
C ALA A 86 -12.10 -5.92 2.96
N LEU A 87 -11.31 -6.91 2.53
CA LEU A 87 -11.75 -8.29 2.39
C LEU A 87 -11.98 -8.94 3.76
N ALA A 88 -10.98 -8.88 4.65
CA ALA A 88 -10.99 -9.55 5.94
C ALA A 88 -12.02 -8.99 6.94
N MET A 89 -12.53 -7.78 6.71
CA MET A 89 -13.61 -7.20 7.49
C MET A 89 -15.00 -7.79 7.20
N LYS A 90 -15.17 -8.58 6.13
CA LYS A 90 -16.46 -9.24 5.86
C LYS A 90 -16.70 -10.33 6.91
N PRO A 91 -17.85 -10.35 7.63
CA PRO A 91 -18.07 -11.29 8.71
C PRO A 91 -17.88 -12.77 8.33
N GLU A 92 -18.35 -13.16 7.14
CA GLU A 92 -18.24 -14.52 6.64
C GLU A 92 -16.78 -14.89 6.34
N GLU A 93 -16.03 -13.95 5.77
CA GLU A 93 -14.61 -14.11 5.47
C GLU A 93 -13.80 -14.28 6.76
N LEU A 94 -14.03 -13.41 7.74
CA LEU A 94 -13.34 -13.45 9.03
C LEU A 94 -13.61 -14.78 9.75
N ASN A 95 -14.87 -15.24 9.76
CA ASN A 95 -15.26 -16.51 10.37
C ASN A 95 -14.61 -17.71 9.67
N THR A 96 -14.66 -17.73 8.33
CA THR A 96 -14.06 -18.80 7.52
C THR A 96 -12.56 -18.93 7.79
N VAL A 97 -11.85 -17.80 7.78
CA VAL A 97 -10.41 -17.77 8.05
C VAL A 97 -10.10 -18.17 9.49
N ALA A 98 -10.85 -17.66 10.47
CA ALA A 98 -10.62 -18.02 11.88
C ALA A 98 -10.79 -19.52 12.14
N MET A 99 -11.89 -20.11 11.66
CA MET A 99 -12.13 -21.56 11.78
C MET A 99 -11.08 -22.36 11.01
N GLY A 100 -10.73 -21.94 9.79
CA GLY A 100 -9.72 -22.58 8.98
C GLY A 100 -8.32 -22.59 9.62
N VAL A 101 -7.91 -21.48 10.24
CA VAL A 101 -6.65 -21.40 11.01
C VAL A 101 -6.69 -22.32 12.22
N GLU A 102 -7.80 -22.37 12.94
CA GLU A 102 -7.96 -23.26 14.10
C GLU A 102 -7.82 -24.74 13.69
N ILE A 103 -8.51 -25.15 12.61
CA ILE A 103 -8.41 -26.51 12.05
C ILE A 103 -6.98 -26.82 11.62
N TYR A 104 -6.35 -25.91 10.87
CA TYR A 104 -4.97 -26.06 10.42
C TYR A 104 -4.02 -26.29 11.60
N ARG A 105 -4.11 -25.45 12.63
CA ARG A 105 -3.24 -25.55 13.81
C ARG A 105 -3.46 -26.84 14.60
N LEU A 106 -4.72 -27.27 14.74
CA LEU A 106 -5.06 -28.53 15.40
C LEU A 106 -4.47 -29.74 14.65
N LEU A 107 -4.63 -29.78 13.32
CA LEU A 107 -4.16 -30.90 12.50
C LEU A 107 -2.64 -30.96 12.39
N GLU A 108 -1.98 -29.80 12.26
CA GLU A 108 -0.52 -29.71 12.19
C GLU A 108 0.15 -29.69 13.58
N SER A 109 -0.63 -29.82 14.66
CA SER A 109 -0.13 -29.75 16.05
C SER A 109 0.68 -28.47 16.34
N ILE A 110 0.28 -27.35 15.73
CA ILE A 110 0.92 -26.04 15.90
C ILE A 110 0.34 -25.38 17.17
N PRO A 111 1.19 -24.91 18.09
CA PRO A 111 0.74 -24.18 19.27
C PRO A 111 -0.13 -22.96 18.91
N ASN A 112 -1.20 -22.73 19.69
CA ASN A 112 -2.13 -21.63 19.47
C ASN A 112 -1.75 -20.34 20.24
N ASP A 113 -0.48 -20.19 20.59
CA ASP A 113 0.06 -19.11 21.44
C ASP A 113 0.50 -17.87 20.64
N THR A 114 0.68 -18.01 19.32
CA THR A 114 1.07 -16.91 18.43
C THR A 114 -0.15 -16.34 17.69
N PRO A 115 -0.31 -15.01 17.62
CA PRO A 115 -1.36 -14.40 16.80
C PRO A 115 -1.21 -14.78 15.33
N ALA A 116 -2.30 -15.25 14.72
CA ALA A 116 -2.33 -15.65 13.32
C ALA A 116 -1.89 -14.50 12.39
N PRO A 117 -0.93 -14.70 11.46
CA PRO A 117 -0.56 -13.72 10.44
C PRO A 117 -1.73 -13.00 9.76
N SER A 118 -2.83 -13.70 9.49
CA SER A 118 -4.07 -13.17 8.92
C SER A 118 -4.74 -12.07 9.75
N LEU A 119 -4.48 -12.02 11.06
CA LEU A 119 -4.97 -10.98 11.95
C LEU A 119 -4.02 -9.78 12.05
N GLN A 120 -2.74 -9.94 11.66
CA GLN A 120 -1.73 -8.90 11.83
C GLN A 120 -2.10 -7.60 11.11
N PRO A 121 -2.56 -7.59 9.84
CA PRO A 121 -2.97 -6.34 9.19
C PRO A 121 -4.17 -5.65 9.86
N ILE A 122 -5.06 -6.43 10.48
CA ILE A 122 -6.24 -5.91 11.17
C ILE A 122 -5.85 -5.22 12.47
N LEU A 123 -4.82 -5.73 13.16
CA LEU A 123 -4.38 -5.25 14.48
C LEU A 123 -3.24 -4.22 14.43
N SER A 124 -2.50 -4.19 13.33
CA SER A 124 -1.32 -3.35 13.11
C SER A 124 -1.61 -1.85 13.20
N LYS A 125 -0.83 -1.15 14.03
CA LYS A 125 -0.92 0.32 14.20
C LYS A 125 0.44 0.98 14.08
N SER A 126 1.47 0.36 14.66
CA SER A 126 2.85 0.85 14.66
C SER A 126 3.42 1.00 13.26
N GLU A 127 3.12 0.06 12.36
CA GLU A 127 3.70 -0.02 11.03
C GLU A 127 3.13 1.08 10.12
N LEU A 128 1.83 1.33 10.20
CA LEU A 128 1.19 2.46 9.53
C LEU A 128 1.67 3.82 10.08
N ILE A 129 1.90 3.93 11.40
CA ILE A 129 2.47 5.14 12.01
C ILE A 129 3.91 5.35 11.53
N ALA A 130 4.71 4.30 11.46
CA ALA A 130 6.09 4.38 10.98
C ALA A 130 6.14 4.86 9.52
N LEU A 131 5.30 4.29 8.64
CA LEU A 131 5.22 4.74 7.25
C LEU A 131 4.74 6.19 7.15
N GLU A 132 3.70 6.56 7.91
CA GLU A 132 3.21 7.95 7.95
C GLU A 132 4.31 8.94 8.37
N ASN A 133 5.12 8.58 9.36
CA ASN A 133 6.23 9.41 9.84
C ASN A 133 7.35 9.55 8.79
N SER A 134 7.58 8.55 7.93
CA SER A 134 8.51 8.65 6.81
C SER A 134 7.94 9.48 5.64
N VAL A 135 6.63 9.43 5.41
CA VAL A 135 5.93 10.15 4.34
C VAL A 135 5.83 11.66 4.63
N LYS A 136 5.60 12.05 5.89
CA LYS A 136 5.39 13.45 6.30
C LYS A 136 6.52 14.42 5.90
N PRO A 137 7.81 14.11 6.13
CA PRO A 137 8.91 14.97 5.72
C PRO A 137 8.96 15.19 4.20
N VAL A 138 8.67 14.15 3.41
CA VAL A 138 8.61 14.25 1.93
C VAL A 138 7.46 15.16 1.51
N LYS A 139 6.29 14.99 2.12
CA LYS A 139 5.11 15.84 1.89
C LYS A 139 5.39 17.31 2.18
N ALA A 140 6.14 17.62 3.24
CA ALA A 140 6.54 18.98 3.56
C ALA A 140 7.42 19.63 2.48
N LYS A 141 8.07 18.85 1.61
CA LYS A 141 8.90 19.32 0.50
C LYS A 141 8.17 19.39 -0.83
N GLU A 142 6.92 18.93 -0.92
CA GLU A 142 6.14 18.89 -2.16
C GLU A 142 5.98 20.27 -2.81
N SER A 143 5.44 21.24 -2.08
CA SER A 143 5.24 22.60 -2.61
C SER A 143 6.55 23.30 -3.01
N PRO A 144 7.64 23.27 -2.19
CA PRO A 144 8.95 23.75 -2.61
C PRO A 144 9.48 23.12 -3.90
N ILE A 145 9.35 21.79 -4.05
CA ILE A 145 9.76 21.06 -5.27
C ILE A 145 8.98 21.57 -6.47
N VAL A 146 7.64 21.54 -6.40
CA VAL A 146 6.77 21.92 -7.52
C VAL A 146 7.01 23.37 -7.95
N SER A 147 7.17 24.28 -6.98
CA SER A 147 7.43 25.70 -7.25
C SER A 147 8.78 25.93 -7.95
N LEU A 148 9.85 25.29 -7.46
CA LEU A 148 11.18 25.45 -8.04
C LEU A 148 11.27 24.79 -9.43
N MET A 149 10.71 23.59 -9.58
CA MET A 149 10.67 22.90 -10.87
C MET A 149 9.85 23.66 -11.91
N GLY A 150 8.74 24.29 -11.52
CA GLY A 150 7.97 25.15 -12.42
C GLY A 150 8.78 26.35 -12.95
N GLN A 151 9.61 26.98 -12.11
CA GLN A 151 10.51 28.06 -12.54
C GLN A 151 11.62 27.57 -13.47
N ILE A 152 12.21 26.42 -13.14
CA ILE A 152 13.25 25.78 -13.95
C ILE A 152 12.69 25.42 -15.33
N ASN A 153 11.58 24.68 -15.38
CA ASN A 153 10.96 24.24 -16.64
C ASN A 153 10.51 25.44 -17.48
N GLY A 154 9.95 26.49 -16.87
CA GLY A 154 9.57 27.71 -17.58
C GLY A 154 10.74 28.46 -18.25
N ILE A 155 11.98 28.21 -17.84
CA ILE A 155 13.19 28.76 -18.48
C ILE A 155 13.75 27.77 -19.50
N LEU A 156 13.81 26.48 -19.17
CA LEU A 156 14.34 25.45 -20.05
C LEU A 156 13.46 25.21 -21.28
N ALA A 157 12.14 25.40 -21.16
CA ALA A 157 11.17 25.26 -22.26
C ALA A 157 11.15 26.45 -23.24
N LYS A 158 11.86 27.55 -22.97
CA LYS A 158 11.90 28.67 -23.91
C LYS A 158 12.75 28.28 -25.12
N PRO A 159 12.22 28.37 -26.36
CA PRO A 159 13.04 28.28 -27.55
C PRO A 159 14.16 29.31 -27.43
N SER A 160 15.39 28.95 -27.79
CA SER A 160 16.46 29.93 -27.97
C SER A 160 15.96 30.93 -29.02
N ASP A 161 15.58 32.14 -28.60
CA ASP A 161 15.20 33.25 -29.49
C ASP A 161 16.40 33.54 -30.41
N SER A 162 16.46 32.85 -31.54
CA SER A 162 17.38 33.09 -32.64
C SER A 162 16.68 33.99 -33.64
N GLY A 163 16.33 35.19 -33.19
CA GLY A 163 16.05 36.31 -34.08
C GLY A 163 17.36 36.87 -34.61
N GLY A 164 17.85 36.36 -35.75
CA GLY A 164 18.79 37.08 -36.60
C GLY A 164 19.98 36.29 -37.17
N SER A 165 19.85 35.97 -38.47
CA SER A 165 20.90 35.86 -39.50
C SER A 165 22.13 34.96 -39.30
N ASP A 166 22.21 33.94 -40.15
CA ASP A 166 23.38 33.24 -40.70
C ASP A 166 24.75 33.57 -40.10
N SER A 167 25.28 32.68 -39.26
CA SER A 167 26.58 31.98 -39.45
C SER A 167 27.03 31.25 -38.17
N GLY A 168 27.45 29.99 -38.31
CA GLY A 168 28.24 29.26 -37.31
C GLY A 168 27.44 28.66 -36.15
N GLY A 169 27.31 27.32 -36.16
CA GLY A 169 26.58 26.54 -35.17
C GLY A 169 26.96 26.85 -33.72
N GLY A 170 25.93 27.14 -32.93
CA GLY A 170 26.01 27.33 -31.49
C GLY A 170 24.64 27.65 -30.95
N SER A 171 23.73 26.68 -30.96
CA SER A 171 22.47 26.80 -30.21
C SER A 171 22.83 27.02 -28.74
N SER A 172 22.74 28.26 -28.27
CA SER A 172 22.94 28.58 -26.87
C SER A 172 21.78 27.96 -26.11
N LYS A 173 22.01 26.78 -25.52
CA LYS A 173 21.06 26.16 -24.60
C LYS A 173 20.69 27.17 -23.50
N PRO A 174 19.43 27.24 -23.07
CA PRO A 174 19.02 28.17 -22.00
C PRO A 174 19.87 27.93 -20.75
N ASN A 175 20.64 28.94 -20.33
CA ASN A 175 21.45 28.84 -19.11
C ASN A 175 20.59 29.29 -17.92
N LEU A 176 20.38 28.39 -16.95
CA LEU A 176 19.63 28.73 -15.74
C LEU A 176 20.38 29.79 -14.90
N PRO A 177 19.68 30.80 -14.36
CA PRO A 177 20.25 31.73 -13.39
C PRO A 177 20.92 31.02 -12.20
N GLN A 178 22.05 31.56 -11.73
CA GLN A 178 22.82 30.95 -10.64
C GLN A 178 22.01 30.77 -9.34
N HIS A 179 21.08 31.68 -9.04
CA HIS A 179 20.25 31.56 -7.84
C HIS A 179 19.33 30.32 -7.89
N LEU A 180 18.77 29.97 -9.05
CA LEU A 180 17.97 28.76 -9.21
C LEU A 180 18.82 27.49 -9.09
N LYS A 181 20.04 27.51 -9.65
CA LYS A 181 20.99 26.40 -9.47
C LYS A 181 21.34 26.19 -7.99
N ASN A 182 21.58 27.27 -7.25
CA ASN A 182 21.86 27.21 -5.83
C ASN A 182 20.66 26.69 -5.04
N GLN A 183 19.44 27.17 -5.33
CA GLN A 183 18.21 26.67 -4.70
C GLN A 183 17.99 25.18 -4.99
N ALA A 184 18.24 24.74 -6.23
CA ALA A 184 18.14 23.34 -6.61
C ALA A 184 19.15 22.47 -5.87
N ALA A 185 20.40 22.94 -5.73
CA ALA A 185 21.43 22.25 -4.96
C ALA A 185 21.07 22.16 -3.47
N THR A 186 20.56 23.24 -2.87
CA THR A 186 20.09 23.24 -1.48
C THR A 186 18.93 22.26 -1.30
N LEU A 187 17.91 22.33 -2.15
CA LEU A 187 16.75 21.44 -2.05
C LEU A 187 17.16 19.98 -2.27
N ALA A 188 18.03 19.69 -3.25
CA ALA A 188 18.56 18.35 -3.45
C ALA A 188 19.27 17.81 -2.19
N SER A 189 20.09 18.64 -1.53
CA SER A 189 20.75 18.29 -0.27
C SER A 189 19.74 18.01 0.87
N GLU A 190 18.64 18.77 0.93
CA GLU A 190 17.57 18.54 1.90
C GLU A 190 16.74 17.28 1.62
N LEU A 191 16.60 16.88 0.35
CA LEU A 191 15.88 15.67 -0.06
C LEU A 191 16.73 14.41 0.12
N GLN A 192 18.04 14.50 -0.05
CA GLN A 192 18.97 13.37 0.03
C GLN A 192 18.79 12.51 1.31
N PRO A 193 18.68 13.06 2.53
CA PRO A 193 18.48 12.25 3.73
C PRO A 193 17.09 11.61 3.84
N LEU A 194 16.12 12.01 3.00
CA LEU A 194 14.77 11.42 2.98
C LEU A 194 14.70 10.19 2.07
N ILE A 195 15.63 10.06 1.12
CA ILE A 195 15.73 8.91 0.24
C ILE A 195 16.07 7.65 1.07
N GLY A 196 15.31 6.58 0.84
CA GLY A 196 15.39 5.29 1.49
C GLY A 196 14.58 5.19 2.78
N THR A 197 14.05 6.30 3.30
CA THR A 197 13.38 6.31 4.62
C THR A 197 12.01 5.64 4.60
N MET A 198 11.38 5.51 3.43
CA MET A 198 10.07 4.83 3.27
C MET A 198 10.23 3.33 3.03
N ALA A 199 11.38 2.86 2.54
CA ALA A 199 11.58 1.49 2.10
C ALA A 199 11.33 0.46 3.21
N THR A 200 11.93 0.64 4.39
CA THR A 200 11.76 -0.28 5.53
C THR A 200 10.30 -0.37 6.01
N PRO A 201 9.62 0.73 6.38
CA PRO A 201 8.24 0.64 6.87
C PRO A 201 7.27 0.13 5.78
N ALA A 202 7.44 0.53 4.52
CA ALA A 202 6.64 -0.02 3.41
C ALA A 202 6.89 -1.53 3.21
N GLY A 203 8.14 -1.97 3.33
CA GLY A 203 8.51 -3.38 3.26
C GLY A 203 7.90 -4.25 4.37
N VAL A 204 7.80 -3.72 5.60
CA VAL A 204 7.11 -4.39 6.71
C VAL A 204 5.62 -4.57 6.40
N ILE A 205 4.95 -3.50 5.94
CA ILE A 205 3.54 -3.56 5.51
C ILE A 205 3.36 -4.61 4.42
N GLY A 206 4.21 -4.59 3.38
CA GLY A 206 4.15 -5.57 2.29
C GLY A 206 4.36 -7.02 2.75
N THR A 207 5.30 -7.25 3.67
CA THR A 207 5.58 -8.59 4.23
C THR A 207 4.39 -9.09 5.04
N MET A 208 3.82 -8.25 5.89
CA MET A 208 2.63 -8.59 6.69
C MET A 208 1.44 -8.92 5.80
N THR A 209 1.16 -8.12 4.76
CA THR A 209 0.08 -8.41 3.79
C THR A 209 0.32 -9.74 3.08
N THR A 210 1.56 -10.02 2.67
CA THR A 210 1.91 -11.27 1.98
C THR A 210 1.70 -12.48 2.89
N SER A 211 2.19 -12.43 4.13
CA SER A 211 2.00 -13.50 5.11
C SER A 211 0.53 -13.70 5.47
N ALA A 212 -0.23 -12.61 5.59
CA ALA A 212 -1.66 -12.66 5.86
C ALA A 212 -2.44 -13.31 4.72
N HIS A 213 -2.11 -12.99 3.46
CA HIS A 213 -2.70 -13.65 2.29
C HIS A 213 -2.35 -15.13 2.22
N ALA A 214 -1.09 -15.49 2.49
CA ALA A 214 -0.66 -16.89 2.49
C ALA A 214 -1.43 -17.72 3.53
N GLU A 215 -1.51 -17.23 4.78
CA GLU A 215 -2.28 -17.94 5.82
C GLU A 215 -3.77 -17.99 5.49
N ARG A 216 -4.35 -16.92 4.95
CA ARG A 216 -5.73 -16.91 4.47
C ARG A 216 -5.99 -18.05 3.49
N VAL A 217 -5.14 -18.25 2.48
CA VAL A 217 -5.31 -19.33 1.48
C VAL A 217 -5.26 -20.70 2.14
N THR A 218 -4.31 -20.91 3.05
CA THR A 218 -4.22 -22.14 3.85
C THR A 218 -5.49 -22.35 4.66
N ALA A 219 -5.94 -21.34 5.40
CA ALA A 219 -7.15 -21.40 6.23
C ALA A 219 -8.39 -21.78 5.42
N HIS A 220 -8.61 -21.14 4.26
CA HIS A 220 -9.72 -21.49 3.36
C HIS A 220 -9.65 -22.96 2.92
N THR A 221 -8.46 -23.46 2.63
CA THR A 221 -8.26 -24.86 2.24
C THR A 221 -8.64 -25.82 3.36
N TYR A 222 -8.20 -25.55 4.60
CA TYR A 222 -8.52 -26.40 5.75
C TYR A 222 -9.98 -26.29 6.18
N PHE A 223 -10.58 -25.10 6.09
CA PHE A 223 -12.01 -24.94 6.30
C PHE A 223 -12.81 -25.76 5.30
N LYS A 224 -12.48 -25.69 4.00
CA LYS A 224 -13.14 -26.50 2.97
C LYS A 224 -13.00 -28.00 3.24
N LYS A 225 -11.79 -28.48 3.58
CA LYS A 225 -11.57 -29.88 3.96
C LYS A 225 -12.44 -30.31 5.14
N ALA A 226 -12.60 -29.47 6.15
CA ALA A 226 -13.45 -29.79 7.30
C ALA A 226 -14.94 -29.83 6.92
N VAL A 227 -15.40 -28.94 6.04
CA VAL A 227 -16.76 -28.98 5.48
C VAL A 227 -16.96 -30.27 4.68
N ASP A 228 -16.03 -30.59 3.78
CA ASP A 228 -16.07 -31.79 2.95
C ASP A 228 -16.07 -33.07 3.81
N PHE A 229 -15.24 -33.14 4.86
CA PHE A 229 -15.26 -34.24 5.83
C PHE A 229 -16.61 -34.32 6.57
N THR A 230 -17.14 -33.19 7.05
CA THR A 230 -18.39 -33.16 7.82
C THR A 230 -19.59 -33.53 6.97
N ILE A 231 -19.65 -33.06 5.72
CA ILE A 231 -20.74 -33.39 4.78
C ILE A 231 -20.55 -34.79 4.23
N GLY A 232 -19.36 -35.13 3.75
CA GLY A 232 -19.03 -36.45 3.21
C GLY A 232 -19.27 -37.55 4.24
N GLU A 233 -18.60 -37.53 5.38
CA GLU A 233 -18.71 -38.64 6.33
C GLU A 233 -20.07 -38.72 7.05
N ASN A 234 -20.73 -37.59 7.35
CA ASN A 234 -22.01 -37.63 8.07
C ASN A 234 -23.25 -37.74 7.17
N GLN A 235 -23.18 -37.37 5.88
CA GLN A 235 -24.33 -37.42 4.97
C GLN A 235 -24.34 -38.64 4.05
N LEU A 236 -23.24 -39.38 3.90
CA LEU A 236 -23.24 -40.67 3.19
C LEU A 236 -24.20 -41.69 3.85
N ASN A 237 -24.46 -41.54 5.14
CA ASN A 237 -25.40 -42.37 5.89
C ASN A 237 -26.85 -41.84 5.85
N ASN A 238 -27.11 -40.69 5.21
CA ASN A 238 -28.43 -40.11 5.06
C ASN A 238 -29.04 -40.51 3.70
N PRO A 239 -30.01 -41.45 3.66
CA PRO A 239 -30.53 -41.98 2.40
C PRO A 239 -31.19 -40.92 1.52
N ALA A 240 -31.66 -39.81 2.09
CA ALA A 240 -32.42 -38.79 1.38
C ALA A 240 -31.55 -37.90 0.47
N ILE A 241 -30.25 -37.80 0.74
CA ILE A 241 -29.34 -36.93 -0.04
C ILE A 241 -28.09 -37.66 -0.54
N MET A 242 -27.96 -38.96 -0.26
CA MET A 242 -26.80 -39.78 -0.61
C MET A 242 -26.44 -39.71 -2.10
N ASP A 243 -27.42 -39.80 -3.01
CA ASP A 243 -27.15 -39.81 -4.46
C ASP A 243 -26.62 -38.45 -4.94
N ALA A 244 -27.16 -37.34 -4.42
CA ALA A 244 -26.68 -35.99 -4.70
C ALA A 244 -25.27 -35.75 -4.13
N VAL A 245 -24.99 -36.30 -2.94
CA VAL A 245 -23.64 -36.24 -2.34
C VAL A 245 -22.63 -37.04 -3.18
N LYS A 246 -22.99 -38.23 -3.68
CA LYS A 246 -22.12 -39.05 -4.54
C LYS A 246 -21.88 -38.46 -5.93
N GLU A 247 -22.84 -37.70 -6.47
CA GLU A 247 -22.70 -37.02 -7.76
C GLU A 247 -21.73 -35.84 -7.68
N VAL A 248 -21.73 -35.11 -6.57
CA VAL A 248 -20.84 -33.96 -6.33
C VAL A 248 -19.48 -34.38 -5.76
N TYR A 249 -19.45 -35.49 -5.01
CA TYR A 249 -18.25 -36.07 -4.40
C TYR A 249 -18.19 -37.58 -4.70
N PRO A 250 -17.73 -37.98 -5.90
CA PRO A 250 -17.50 -39.38 -6.21
C PRO A 250 -16.38 -39.89 -5.29
N LEU A 251 -16.72 -40.84 -4.42
CA LEU A 251 -15.70 -41.59 -3.68
C LEU A 251 -15.09 -42.60 -4.66
N ASP A 252 -13.77 -42.54 -4.83
CA ASP A 252 -13.00 -43.57 -5.54
C ASP A 252 -13.10 -44.95 -4.86
#